data_AF-A0A7W0TYU5-F1
#
_entry.id   AF-A0A7W0TYU5-F1
#
_cell.length_a   1.000
_cell.length_b   1.000
_cell.length_c   1.000
_cell.angle_alpha   90.00
_cell.angle_beta   90.00
_cell.angle_gamma   90.00
#
_symmetry.space_group_name_H-M   'P 1'
#
loop_
_entity.id
_entity.type
_entity.pdbx_description
1 polymer ?
#
loop_
_entity_poly.entity_id
_entity_poly.type
_entity_poly.pdbx_seq_one_letter_code
_entity_poly.pdbx_strand_id
1 'polypeptide(L)'
;MRRIVSLVALLVVLGLAPGPVASVAAQGDAPTVGTDVPYVDAEGVEHGLVTVTEVADPFTDFNPDQPPEAGRRYVLLTVAFEAAADQPFEADPYDLHFQDTDGYLWSLTSVPRPADVVIPELQSQTMAPGNRVSGVVGFVVPEDAELDQIFYQPESGRLILLADLLPGAGPTLGDEIAYSDAEGGEALVSVTEVADPFTEFNPDYPPEAGSRYVLLTVSFENAGQLPFDADPYDLLVRDADGFLWSLSSVQRPADVVMPEVQSQTMAPGNRVSGVVGFVVPEDADLTGVHFQPESGRLVLLADLAGAAPGAESSATPATSGVAGTALAAGECDGVEAWLMATATRVQRAAAMSREDATLEDIAILEEHVTEYAALSAAQGTDPVPAAAVAINDLVIAVLTAYEAALTQILAAEEPGKETALELVEAMNTFNDAGQQAGEIRQEIAELAAGCGIDL
;
A
#
# COMPACT_ATOMS: atom_id res chain seq x y z
N MET A 1 -4.73 -3.95 74.45
CA MET A 1 -5.22 -3.48 73.14
C MET A 1 -4.19 -3.85 72.07
N ARG A 2 -4.67 -4.15 70.85
CA ARG A 2 -3.96 -4.65 69.65
C ARG A 2 -3.77 -6.17 69.58
N ARG A 3 -4.70 -6.81 68.87
CA ARG A 3 -4.47 -8.06 68.12
C ARG A 3 -4.58 -7.71 66.64
N ILE A 4 -3.54 -8.06 65.89
CA ILE A 4 -3.40 -7.89 64.45
C ILE A 4 -4.21 -9.02 63.80
N VAL A 5 -5.14 -8.67 62.91
CA VAL A 5 -5.87 -9.61 62.07
C VAL A 5 -5.23 -9.54 60.68
N SER A 6 -4.57 -10.63 60.27
CA SER A 6 -4.08 -10.83 58.91
C SER A 6 -5.24 -11.20 58.01
N LEU A 7 -5.46 -10.41 56.96
CA LEU A 7 -6.35 -10.71 55.86
C LEU A 7 -5.51 -11.33 54.74
N VAL A 8 -5.76 -12.59 54.40
CA VAL A 8 -5.19 -13.26 53.23
C VAL A 8 -6.17 -13.05 52.08
N ALA A 9 -5.78 -12.26 51.09
CA ALA A 9 -6.52 -12.09 49.84
C ALA A 9 -6.18 -13.25 48.91
N LEU A 10 -7.19 -14.05 48.56
CA LEU A 10 -7.13 -15.10 47.56
C LEU A 10 -7.32 -14.46 46.18
N LEU A 11 -6.23 -14.31 45.42
CA LEU A 11 -6.25 -13.84 44.04
C LEU A 11 -6.61 -15.03 43.13
N VAL A 12 -7.81 -15.05 42.56
CA VAL A 12 -8.23 -16.01 41.53
C VAL A 12 -7.91 -15.38 40.18
N VAL A 13 -6.89 -15.89 39.50
CA VAL A 13 -6.60 -15.56 38.09
C VAL A 13 -7.51 -16.46 37.24
N LEU A 14 -8.59 -15.90 36.70
CA LEU A 14 -9.34 -16.53 35.62
C LEU A 14 -8.54 -16.33 34.33
N GLY A 15 -7.96 -17.41 33.81
CA GLY A 15 -7.42 -17.44 32.46
C GLY A 15 -8.57 -17.39 31.46
N LEU A 16 -8.76 -16.23 30.83
CA LEU A 16 -9.52 -16.11 29.59
C LEU A 16 -8.67 -16.74 28.49
N ALA A 17 -9.07 -17.91 28.01
CA ALA A 17 -8.57 -18.42 26.75
C ALA A 17 -9.18 -17.57 25.63
N PRO A 18 -8.40 -17.06 24.66
CA PRO A 18 -8.98 -16.48 23.45
C PRO A 18 -9.85 -17.54 22.77
N GLY A 19 -11.11 -17.20 22.53
CA GLY A 19 -11.99 -18.03 21.71
C GLY A 19 -11.50 -18.02 20.25
N PRO A 20 -11.83 -19.04 19.45
CA PRO A 20 -11.58 -18.99 18.01
C PRO A 20 -12.30 -17.77 17.43
N VAL A 21 -11.54 -16.92 16.72
CA VAL A 21 -12.12 -15.87 15.88
C VAL A 21 -12.95 -16.60 14.83
N ALA A 22 -14.24 -16.27 14.74
CA ALA A 22 -15.07 -16.84 13.70
C ALA A 22 -14.64 -16.20 12.39
N SER A 23 -13.89 -16.93 11.56
CA SER A 23 -13.74 -16.60 10.15
C SER A 23 -15.15 -16.46 9.57
N VAL A 24 -15.45 -15.28 9.05
CA VAL A 24 -16.67 -15.04 8.29
C VAL A 24 -16.58 -15.98 7.10
N ALA A 25 -17.56 -16.87 6.95
CA ALA A 25 -17.59 -17.77 5.81
C ALA A 25 -17.48 -16.95 4.53
N ALA A 26 -16.51 -17.29 3.67
CA ALA A 26 -16.28 -16.68 2.37
C ALA A 26 -17.62 -16.19 1.78
N GLN A 27 -17.75 -14.87 1.64
CA GLN A 27 -18.93 -14.30 0.99
C GLN A 27 -19.09 -14.99 -0.36
N GLY A 28 -20.33 -15.34 -0.71
CA GLY A 28 -20.65 -16.01 -1.98
C GLY A 28 -20.33 -15.11 -3.19
N ASP A 29 -21.12 -15.25 -4.25
CA ASP A 29 -21.05 -14.34 -5.42
C ASP A 29 -20.89 -12.86 -4.97
N ALA A 30 -20.10 -12.08 -5.72
CA ALA A 30 -19.81 -10.68 -5.40
C ALA A 30 -21.10 -9.91 -5.05
N PRO A 31 -21.09 -9.04 -4.02
CA PRO A 31 -22.28 -8.34 -3.58
C PRO A 31 -22.81 -7.45 -4.70
N THR A 32 -24.11 -7.37 -4.84
CA THR A 32 -24.79 -6.52 -5.84
C THR A 32 -25.56 -5.42 -5.13
N VAL A 33 -26.04 -4.42 -5.88
CA VAL A 33 -26.96 -3.40 -5.34
C VAL A 33 -28.14 -4.07 -4.61
N GLY A 34 -28.33 -3.70 -3.35
CA GLY A 34 -29.34 -4.22 -2.43
C GLY A 34 -28.83 -5.31 -1.48
N THR A 35 -27.59 -5.78 -1.65
CA THR A 35 -26.95 -6.72 -0.72
C THR A 35 -26.49 -6.01 0.55
N ASP A 36 -26.86 -6.54 1.71
CA ASP A 36 -26.33 -6.09 3.00
C ASP A 36 -24.92 -6.67 3.18
N VAL A 37 -23.91 -5.79 3.28
CA VAL A 37 -22.51 -6.18 3.47
C VAL A 37 -22.08 -5.90 4.90
N PRO A 38 -21.62 -6.89 5.67
CA PRO A 38 -21.18 -6.68 7.04
C PRO A 38 -19.84 -5.95 7.10
N TYR A 39 -19.70 -5.08 8.09
CA TYR A 39 -18.43 -4.50 8.50
C TYR A 39 -17.99 -5.10 9.85
N VAL A 40 -16.89 -5.85 9.83
CA VAL A 40 -16.29 -6.51 10.99
C VAL A 40 -14.87 -5.99 11.16
N ASP A 41 -14.49 -5.39 12.28
CA ASP A 41 -13.12 -4.84 12.46
C ASP A 41 -12.03 -5.92 12.54
N ALA A 42 -10.77 -5.50 12.65
CA ALA A 42 -9.61 -6.38 12.77
C ALA A 42 -9.66 -7.30 14.01
N GLU A 43 -10.41 -6.92 15.05
CA GLU A 43 -10.65 -7.74 16.25
C GLU A 43 -11.78 -8.77 16.07
N GLY A 44 -12.44 -8.79 14.90
CA GLY A 44 -13.56 -9.67 14.62
C GLY A 44 -14.89 -9.18 15.20
N VAL A 45 -15.00 -7.90 15.56
CA VAL A 45 -16.22 -7.30 16.09
C VAL A 45 -17.06 -6.73 14.94
N GLU A 46 -18.28 -7.25 14.79
CA GLU A 46 -19.25 -6.75 13.82
C GLU A 46 -19.83 -5.40 14.28
N HIS A 47 -19.55 -4.34 13.53
CA HIS A 47 -20.06 -2.98 13.80
C HIS A 47 -21.44 -2.78 13.19
N GLY A 48 -21.73 -3.44 12.07
CA GLY A 48 -23.01 -3.29 11.38
C GLY A 48 -23.00 -3.74 9.94
N LEU A 49 -24.01 -3.29 9.21
CA LEU A 49 -24.22 -3.56 7.79
C LEU A 49 -24.19 -2.26 6.98
N VAL A 50 -23.61 -2.34 5.78
CA VAL A 50 -23.66 -1.28 4.77
C VAL A 50 -24.35 -1.82 3.53
N THR A 51 -25.33 -1.08 3.03
CA THR A 51 -26.15 -1.51 1.88
C THR A 51 -26.19 -0.40 0.85
N VAL A 52 -25.67 -0.64 -0.35
CA VAL A 52 -25.98 0.20 -1.51
C VAL A 52 -27.37 -0.18 -1.99
N THR A 53 -28.34 0.73 -1.85
CA THR A 53 -29.75 0.43 -2.19
C THR A 53 -30.14 0.84 -3.60
N GLU A 54 -29.50 1.86 -4.15
CA GLU A 54 -29.78 2.39 -5.48
C GLU A 54 -28.56 3.15 -6.03
N VAL A 55 -28.32 3.04 -7.33
CA VAL A 55 -27.33 3.82 -8.07
C VAL A 55 -28.06 4.53 -9.22
N ALA A 56 -27.98 5.86 -9.26
CA ALA A 56 -28.51 6.67 -10.34
C ALA A 56 -27.34 7.23 -11.17
N ASP A 57 -27.05 6.57 -12.29
CA ASP A 57 -26.00 6.94 -13.24
C ASP A 57 -26.52 6.93 -14.70
N PRO A 58 -26.54 8.09 -15.39
CA PRO A 58 -26.32 9.43 -14.85
C PRO A 58 -27.46 9.87 -13.94
N PHE A 59 -27.17 10.67 -12.92
CA PHE A 59 -28.18 11.37 -12.13
C PHE A 59 -28.69 12.60 -12.90
N THR A 60 -29.99 12.64 -13.20
CA THR A 60 -30.60 13.71 -14.02
C THR A 60 -31.45 14.71 -13.25
N ASP A 61 -31.78 14.42 -11.99
CA ASP A 61 -32.66 15.26 -11.16
C ASP A 61 -31.88 16.29 -10.32
N PHE A 62 -30.75 16.76 -10.84
CA PHE A 62 -29.94 17.82 -10.23
C PHE A 62 -30.56 19.21 -10.45
N ASN A 63 -30.06 20.22 -9.74
CA ASN A 63 -30.45 21.61 -9.96
C ASN A 63 -30.02 22.06 -11.38
N PRO A 64 -30.92 22.31 -12.33
CA PRO A 64 -30.56 22.62 -13.72
C PRO A 64 -29.77 23.93 -13.89
N ASP A 65 -29.80 24.81 -12.89
CA ASP A 65 -28.97 26.03 -12.87
C ASP A 65 -27.50 25.74 -12.56
N GLN A 66 -27.19 24.52 -12.10
CA GLN A 66 -25.86 24.03 -11.76
C GLN A 66 -25.62 22.66 -12.42
N PRO A 67 -25.57 22.59 -13.75
CA PRO A 67 -25.26 21.35 -14.46
C PRO A 67 -23.83 20.90 -14.15
N PRO A 68 -23.51 19.61 -14.36
CA PRO A 68 -22.13 19.16 -14.28
C PRO A 68 -21.27 19.91 -15.30
N GLU A 69 -19.99 20.07 -14.99
CA GLU A 69 -19.03 20.67 -15.90
C GLU A 69 -18.97 19.89 -17.22
N ALA A 70 -18.57 20.55 -18.32
CA ALA A 70 -18.50 19.90 -19.63
C ALA A 70 -17.56 18.68 -19.59
N GLY A 71 -18.01 17.53 -20.10
CA GLY A 71 -17.27 16.26 -20.04
C GLY A 71 -17.35 15.55 -18.69
N ARG A 72 -18.23 16.00 -17.79
CA ARG A 72 -18.53 15.33 -16.51
C ARG A 72 -20.01 14.98 -16.42
N ARG A 73 -20.34 14.01 -15.57
CA ARG A 73 -21.72 13.68 -15.18
C ARG A 73 -21.84 13.54 -13.67
N TYR A 74 -23.03 13.83 -13.15
CA TYR A 74 -23.35 13.54 -11.76
C TYR A 74 -23.79 12.08 -11.61
N VAL A 75 -23.37 11.46 -10.52
CA VAL A 75 -23.82 10.13 -10.10
C VAL A 75 -24.32 10.25 -8.67
N LEU A 76 -25.44 9.58 -8.36
CA LEU A 76 -26.02 9.62 -7.02
C LEU A 76 -26.21 8.20 -6.50
N LEU A 77 -25.70 7.95 -5.30
CA LEU A 77 -25.76 6.68 -4.59
C LEU A 77 -26.72 6.81 -3.41
N THR A 78 -27.67 5.89 -3.26
CA THR A 78 -28.48 5.78 -2.03
C THR A 78 -27.92 4.66 -1.16
N VAL A 79 -27.42 5.00 0.02
CA VAL A 79 -26.78 4.05 0.95
C VAL A 79 -27.55 3.98 2.26
N ALA A 80 -27.61 2.80 2.85
CA ALA A 80 -28.05 2.59 4.22
C ALA A 80 -26.92 2.02 5.07
N PHE A 81 -26.80 2.53 6.30
CA PHE A 81 -25.95 1.98 7.34
C PHE A 81 -26.85 1.50 8.48
N GLU A 82 -26.61 0.30 8.98
CA GLU A 82 -27.33 -0.28 10.11
C GLU A 82 -26.34 -0.76 11.18
N ALA A 83 -26.38 -0.15 12.36
CA ALA A 83 -25.52 -0.55 13.47
C ALA A 83 -25.94 -1.92 14.01
N ALA A 84 -24.96 -2.75 14.37
CA ALA A 84 -25.19 -4.02 15.04
C ALA A 84 -25.95 -3.81 16.37
N ALA A 85 -26.59 -4.88 16.86
CA ALA A 85 -27.52 -4.78 17.99
C ALA A 85 -26.86 -4.31 19.30
N ASP A 86 -25.55 -4.50 19.45
CA ASP A 86 -24.78 -4.18 20.64
C ASP A 86 -23.53 -3.31 20.39
N GLN A 87 -23.26 -2.91 19.15
CA GLN A 87 -22.15 -2.02 18.80
C GLN A 87 -22.62 -0.68 18.24
N PRO A 88 -21.98 0.44 18.60
CA PRO A 88 -22.16 1.68 17.85
C PRO A 88 -21.56 1.52 16.45
N PHE A 89 -22.04 2.32 15.50
CA PHE A 89 -21.47 2.35 14.15
C PHE A 89 -21.33 3.78 13.67
N GLU A 90 -20.12 4.17 13.30
CA GLU A 90 -19.85 5.42 12.61
C GLU A 90 -20.24 5.28 11.13
N ALA A 91 -21.32 5.95 10.73
CA ALA A 91 -21.69 6.06 9.34
C ALA A 91 -21.04 7.33 8.79
N ASP A 92 -19.97 7.19 8.00
CA ASP A 92 -19.31 8.30 7.33
C ASP A 92 -19.44 8.16 5.80
N PRO A 93 -20.13 9.10 5.10
CA PRO A 93 -20.16 9.08 3.65
C PRO A 93 -18.79 9.29 2.98
N TYR A 94 -17.80 9.89 3.67
CA TYR A 94 -16.44 10.13 3.12
C TYR A 94 -15.65 8.85 2.83
N ASP A 95 -16.07 7.74 3.43
CA ASP A 95 -15.45 6.41 3.26
C ASP A 95 -16.02 5.64 2.05
N LEU A 96 -16.92 6.24 1.28
CA LEU A 96 -17.52 5.61 0.09
C LEU A 96 -16.79 6.04 -1.19
N HIS A 97 -16.44 5.04 -2.01
CA HIS A 97 -15.73 5.25 -3.27
C HIS A 97 -16.42 4.53 -4.42
N PHE A 98 -16.47 5.16 -5.60
CA PHE A 98 -16.64 4.43 -6.86
C PHE A 98 -15.29 4.07 -7.43
N GLN A 99 -15.18 2.89 -8.01
CA GLN A 99 -14.10 2.54 -8.92
C GLN A 99 -14.67 2.45 -10.34
N ASP A 100 -13.98 3.05 -11.30
CA ASP A 100 -14.28 2.81 -12.72
C ASP A 100 -13.42 1.67 -13.29
N THR A 101 -13.74 1.25 -14.51
CA THR A 101 -13.03 0.16 -15.22
C THR A 101 -11.56 0.46 -15.52
N ASP A 102 -11.12 1.72 -15.41
CA ASP A 102 -9.71 2.11 -15.55
C ASP A 102 -8.97 2.08 -14.19
N GLY A 103 -9.69 1.77 -13.12
CA GLY A 103 -9.21 1.63 -11.76
C GLY A 103 -9.27 2.93 -10.94
N TYR A 104 -9.77 4.05 -11.46
CA TYR A 104 -9.81 5.30 -10.69
C TYR A 104 -10.84 5.23 -9.58
N LEU A 105 -10.43 5.63 -8.38
CA LEU A 105 -11.26 5.78 -7.21
C LEU A 105 -11.80 7.21 -7.12
N TRP A 106 -13.11 7.34 -7.23
CA TRP A 106 -13.83 8.60 -7.13
C TRP A 106 -14.42 8.76 -5.73
N SER A 107 -14.00 9.83 -5.04
CA SER A 107 -14.58 10.23 -3.75
C SER A 107 -15.82 11.09 -3.91
N LEU A 108 -16.59 11.21 -2.84
CA LEU A 108 -17.80 12.02 -2.85
C LEU A 108 -17.55 13.50 -3.13
N THR A 109 -18.57 14.14 -3.67
CA THR A 109 -18.65 15.58 -3.85
C THR A 109 -20.08 16.06 -3.68
N SER A 110 -20.26 17.37 -3.51
CA SER A 110 -21.59 17.94 -3.44
C SER A 110 -22.24 17.95 -4.82
N VAL A 111 -23.34 17.22 -4.97
CA VAL A 111 -24.20 17.27 -6.16
C VAL A 111 -25.33 18.24 -5.87
N PRO A 112 -25.46 19.36 -6.61
CA PRO A 112 -26.54 20.31 -6.37
C PRO A 112 -27.91 19.68 -6.65
N ARG A 113 -28.77 19.65 -5.64
CA ARG A 113 -30.11 19.06 -5.74
C ARG A 113 -31.21 20.11 -5.57
N PRO A 114 -32.40 19.94 -6.19
CA PRO A 114 -33.55 20.80 -5.97
C PRO A 114 -33.96 20.87 -4.49
N ALA A 115 -34.56 21.99 -4.08
CA ALA A 115 -34.92 22.22 -2.68
C ALA A 115 -36.08 21.33 -2.17
N ASP A 116 -36.81 20.67 -3.07
CA ASP A 116 -37.94 19.79 -2.77
C ASP A 116 -37.55 18.30 -2.72
N VAL A 117 -36.25 17.97 -2.75
CA VAL A 117 -35.80 16.58 -2.68
C VAL A 117 -36.12 15.94 -1.32
N VAL A 118 -36.60 14.69 -1.39
CA VAL A 118 -37.16 13.95 -0.26
C VAL A 118 -36.09 13.19 0.53
N ILE A 119 -35.07 12.66 -0.14
CA ILE A 119 -34.01 11.88 0.51
C ILE A 119 -32.88 12.85 0.91
N PRO A 120 -32.57 13.01 2.20
CA PRO A 120 -31.50 13.90 2.64
C PRO A 120 -30.13 13.40 2.17
N GLU A 121 -29.16 14.30 2.10
CA GLU A 121 -27.74 13.88 1.98
C GLU A 121 -27.37 13.10 3.23
N LEU A 122 -26.64 12.01 3.06
CA LEU A 122 -26.09 11.30 4.19
C LEU A 122 -25.08 12.21 4.89
N GLN A 123 -25.08 12.21 6.23
CA GLN A 123 -24.17 13.02 7.04
C GLN A 123 -23.39 12.07 7.95
N SER A 124 -22.13 12.41 8.22
CA SER A 124 -21.31 11.66 9.16
C SER A 124 -21.96 11.67 10.54
N GLN A 125 -22.19 10.50 11.12
CA GLN A 125 -22.77 10.37 12.46
C GLN A 125 -22.46 9.02 13.11
N THR A 126 -22.24 9.04 14.42
CA THR A 126 -22.21 7.82 15.23
C THR A 126 -23.64 7.39 15.56
N MET A 127 -24.01 6.20 15.11
CA MET A 127 -25.28 5.56 15.42
C MET A 127 -25.19 4.78 16.72
N ALA A 128 -26.27 4.80 17.51
CA ALA A 128 -26.42 3.89 18.63
C ALA A 128 -26.69 2.46 18.15
N PRO A 129 -26.41 1.42 18.96
CA PRO A 129 -26.67 0.04 18.59
C PRO A 129 -28.10 -0.21 18.09
N GLY A 130 -28.23 -0.97 17.01
CA GLY A 130 -29.49 -1.30 16.34
C GLY A 130 -30.17 -0.15 15.60
N ASN A 131 -29.58 1.05 15.55
CA ASN A 131 -30.11 2.15 14.74
C ASN A 131 -29.72 1.98 13.27
N ARG A 132 -30.55 2.55 12.39
CA ARG A 132 -30.31 2.62 10.95
C ARG A 132 -30.40 4.06 10.48
N VAL A 133 -29.50 4.44 9.57
CA VAL A 133 -29.57 5.70 8.80
C VAL A 133 -29.54 5.38 7.31
N SER A 134 -30.16 6.23 6.52
CA SER A 134 -30.06 6.15 5.05
C SER A 134 -30.07 7.56 4.48
N GLY A 135 -29.38 7.73 3.37
CA GLY A 135 -29.26 9.01 2.69
C GLY A 135 -28.63 8.82 1.32
N VAL A 136 -28.39 9.94 0.64
CA VAL A 136 -27.67 9.92 -0.63
C VAL A 136 -26.26 10.46 -0.51
N VAL A 137 -25.39 9.99 -1.39
CA VAL A 137 -24.02 10.48 -1.59
C VAL A 137 -23.83 10.78 -3.08
N GLY A 138 -23.23 11.93 -3.39
CA GLY A 138 -23.06 12.40 -4.75
C GLY A 138 -21.62 12.29 -5.23
N PHE A 139 -21.45 12.05 -6.53
CA PHE A 139 -20.14 11.95 -7.19
C PHE A 139 -20.16 12.72 -8.51
N VAL A 140 -18.98 13.19 -8.94
CA VAL A 140 -18.76 13.79 -10.25
C VAL A 140 -17.69 12.97 -10.95
N VAL A 141 -18.06 12.33 -12.05
CA VAL A 141 -17.17 11.44 -12.81
C VAL A 141 -17.07 11.92 -14.26
N PRO A 142 -16.04 11.52 -15.03
CA PRO A 142 -15.99 11.75 -16.48
C PRO A 142 -17.26 11.25 -17.16
N GLU A 143 -17.72 11.94 -18.20
CA GLU A 143 -18.93 11.58 -18.93
C GLU A 143 -18.85 10.18 -19.57
N ASP A 144 -17.64 9.73 -19.89
CA ASP A 144 -17.32 8.46 -20.53
C ASP A 144 -16.80 7.38 -19.56
N ALA A 145 -16.61 7.69 -18.28
CA ALA A 145 -16.20 6.68 -17.29
C ALA A 145 -17.27 5.58 -17.16
N GLU A 146 -16.84 4.32 -17.13
CA GLU A 146 -17.69 3.16 -16.89
C GLU A 146 -17.50 2.73 -15.43
N LEU A 147 -18.53 2.87 -14.59
CA LEU A 147 -18.43 2.54 -13.17
C LEU A 147 -18.48 1.03 -12.98
N ASP A 148 -17.53 0.49 -12.22
CA ASP A 148 -17.33 -0.95 -12.03
C ASP A 148 -17.74 -1.38 -10.61
N GLN A 149 -17.11 -0.82 -9.58
CA GLN A 149 -17.30 -1.26 -8.19
C GLN A 149 -17.61 -0.10 -7.24
N ILE A 150 -18.29 -0.42 -6.14
CA ILE A 150 -18.54 0.50 -5.02
C ILE A 150 -17.88 -0.06 -3.79
N PHE A 151 -17.08 0.76 -3.12
CA PHE A 151 -16.34 0.38 -1.93
C PHE A 151 -16.72 1.20 -0.70
N TYR A 152 -16.50 0.60 0.46
CA TYR A 152 -16.46 1.23 1.76
C TYR A 152 -15.07 1.07 2.38
N GLN A 153 -14.47 2.18 2.80
CA GLN A 153 -13.14 2.26 3.39
C GLN A 153 -13.24 2.81 4.83
N PRO A 154 -13.61 1.98 5.82
CA PRO A 154 -13.73 2.43 7.21
C PRO A 154 -12.37 2.76 7.85
N GLU A 155 -11.28 2.25 7.29
CA GLU A 155 -9.92 2.41 7.81
C GLU A 155 -8.88 2.38 6.68
N SER A 156 -7.72 2.99 6.94
CA SER A 156 -6.60 2.96 5.99
C SER A 156 -6.13 1.53 5.76
N GLY A 157 -5.99 1.11 4.51
CA GLY A 157 -5.61 -0.26 4.16
C GLY A 157 -6.77 -1.26 4.10
N ARG A 158 -8.03 -0.79 4.16
CA ARG A 158 -9.19 -1.66 3.99
C ARG A 158 -10.18 -1.10 2.99
N LEU A 159 -10.62 -1.94 2.06
CA LEU A 159 -11.52 -1.60 0.97
C LEU A 159 -12.56 -2.72 0.79
N ILE A 160 -13.72 -2.56 1.42
CA ILE A 160 -14.80 -3.53 1.44
C ILE A 160 -15.69 -3.32 0.21
N LEU A 161 -15.85 -4.36 -0.62
CA LEU A 161 -16.74 -4.32 -1.78
C LEU A 161 -18.20 -4.28 -1.32
N LEU A 162 -18.93 -3.22 -1.66
CA LEU A 162 -20.35 -3.07 -1.35
C LEU A 162 -21.26 -3.51 -2.50
N ALA A 163 -20.84 -3.24 -3.73
CA ALA A 163 -21.57 -3.63 -4.93
C ALA A 163 -20.63 -3.73 -6.14
N ASP A 164 -20.77 -4.82 -6.88
CA ASP A 164 -20.27 -5.01 -8.24
C ASP A 164 -21.37 -4.57 -9.23
N LEU A 165 -21.07 -3.54 -10.03
CA LEU A 165 -21.99 -2.92 -10.99
C LEU A 165 -21.87 -3.53 -12.38
N LEU A 166 -20.73 -4.14 -12.69
CA LEU A 166 -20.44 -4.80 -13.96
C LEU A 166 -20.07 -6.27 -13.71
N PRO A 167 -21.03 -7.09 -13.22
CA PRO A 167 -20.75 -8.47 -12.89
C PRO A 167 -20.26 -9.21 -14.14
N GLY A 168 -18.96 -9.49 -14.13
CA GLY A 168 -18.22 -10.09 -15.22
C GLY A 168 -17.11 -10.97 -14.66
N ALA A 169 -16.55 -11.85 -15.50
CA ALA A 169 -15.30 -12.49 -15.13
C ALA A 169 -14.22 -11.41 -15.17
N GLY A 170 -13.74 -10.98 -14.00
CA GLY A 170 -12.59 -10.09 -13.91
C GLY A 170 -11.35 -10.72 -14.58
N PRO A 171 -10.24 -9.95 -14.66
CA PRO A 171 -8.96 -10.49 -15.12
C PRO A 171 -8.62 -11.81 -14.46
N THR A 172 -8.19 -12.78 -15.23
CA THR A 172 -7.70 -14.06 -14.72
C THR A 172 -6.18 -14.07 -14.67
N LEU A 173 -5.60 -15.03 -13.94
CA LEU A 173 -4.15 -15.19 -13.92
C LEU A 173 -3.59 -15.39 -15.34
N GLY A 174 -2.58 -14.60 -15.67
CA GLY A 174 -1.91 -14.58 -16.96
C GLY A 174 -2.48 -13.55 -17.95
N ASP A 175 -3.59 -12.89 -17.64
CA ASP A 175 -4.07 -11.76 -18.44
C ASP A 175 -3.10 -10.57 -18.31
N GLU A 176 -2.82 -9.91 -19.44
CA GLU A 176 -1.99 -8.71 -19.50
C GLU A 176 -2.91 -7.48 -19.44
N ILE A 177 -2.80 -6.73 -18.35
CA ILE A 177 -3.63 -5.55 -18.08
C ILE A 177 -2.86 -4.32 -18.51
N ALA A 178 -3.47 -3.55 -19.41
CA ALA A 178 -2.92 -2.29 -19.88
C ALA A 178 -3.07 -1.22 -18.79
N TYR A 179 -1.98 -0.51 -18.55
CA TYR A 179 -1.90 0.62 -17.65
C TYR A 179 -1.31 1.82 -18.38
N SER A 180 -1.74 3.03 -18.01
CA SER A 180 -1.13 4.26 -18.50
C SER A 180 -1.02 5.27 -17.35
N ASP A 181 0.15 5.84 -17.14
CA ASP A 181 0.35 6.87 -16.10
C ASP A 181 -0.08 8.28 -16.57
N ALA A 182 -0.04 9.25 -15.66
CA ALA A 182 -0.43 10.62 -15.93
C ALA A 182 0.51 11.34 -16.92
N GLU A 183 1.76 10.91 -17.02
CA GLU A 183 2.78 11.41 -17.94
C GLU A 183 2.65 10.80 -19.35
N GLY A 184 1.81 9.78 -19.52
CA GLY A 184 1.55 9.08 -20.78
C GLY A 184 2.49 7.90 -21.04
N GLY A 185 3.21 7.41 -20.03
CA GLY A 185 3.83 6.09 -20.04
C GLY A 185 2.75 5.02 -20.13
N GLU A 186 3.06 3.92 -20.81
CA GLU A 186 2.12 2.80 -21.01
C GLU A 186 2.83 1.50 -20.63
N ALA A 187 2.14 0.64 -19.88
CA ALA A 187 2.65 -0.64 -19.45
C ALA A 187 1.62 -1.76 -19.63
N LEU A 188 2.11 -2.99 -19.73
CA LEU A 188 1.34 -4.20 -19.53
C LEU A 188 1.79 -4.84 -18.22
N VAL A 189 0.84 -5.07 -17.32
CA VAL A 189 1.09 -5.69 -16.02
C VAL A 189 0.28 -6.98 -15.94
N SER A 190 0.90 -8.07 -15.52
CA SER A 190 0.22 -9.37 -15.40
C SER A 190 0.67 -10.12 -14.16
N VAL A 191 -0.26 -10.83 -13.53
CA VAL A 191 0.03 -11.82 -12.48
C VAL A 191 -0.17 -13.20 -13.09
N THR A 192 0.90 -13.97 -13.28
CA THR A 192 0.83 -15.26 -13.97
C THR A 192 0.59 -16.43 -13.03
N GLU A 193 0.95 -16.28 -11.76
CA GLU A 193 0.83 -17.34 -10.77
C GLU A 193 0.69 -16.76 -9.36
N VAL A 194 -0.07 -17.47 -8.51
CA VAL A 194 -0.19 -17.21 -7.08
C VAL A 194 0.09 -18.51 -6.34
N ALA A 195 1.13 -18.54 -5.52
CA ALA A 195 1.42 -19.63 -4.59
C ALA A 195 0.90 -19.26 -3.20
N ASP A 196 -0.27 -19.78 -2.84
CA ASP A 196 -0.93 -19.56 -1.56
C ASP A 196 -1.45 -20.89 -0.95
N PRO A 197 -0.90 -21.36 0.19
CA PRO A 197 0.26 -20.81 0.87
C PRO A 197 1.56 -21.11 0.10
N PHE A 198 2.52 -20.18 0.16
CA PHE A 198 3.88 -20.44 -0.30
C PHE A 198 4.64 -21.26 0.75
N THR A 199 5.20 -22.41 0.35
CA THR A 199 5.83 -23.38 1.26
C THR A 199 7.34 -23.57 1.07
N GLU A 200 7.92 -23.01 -0.01
CA GLU A 200 9.36 -23.11 -0.31
C GLU A 200 10.16 -21.94 0.29
N PHE A 201 9.79 -21.50 1.49
CA PHE A 201 10.49 -20.45 2.24
C PHE A 201 11.67 -21.01 3.04
N ASN A 202 12.58 -20.14 3.47
CA ASN A 202 13.68 -20.52 4.35
C ASN A 202 13.13 -20.93 5.73
N PRO A 203 13.30 -22.19 6.16
CA PRO A 203 12.71 -22.68 7.41
C PRO A 203 13.27 -22.00 8.68
N ASP A 204 14.40 -21.30 8.57
CA ASP A 204 14.94 -20.48 9.67
C ASP A 204 14.14 -19.16 9.85
N TYR A 205 13.33 -18.79 8.86
CA TYR A 205 12.46 -17.61 8.84
C TYR A 205 11.01 -17.99 8.49
N PRO A 206 10.36 -18.86 9.29
CA PRO A 206 8.96 -19.20 9.06
C PRO A 206 8.06 -17.97 9.21
N PRO A 207 6.86 -17.98 8.62
CA PRO A 207 5.89 -16.92 8.89
C PRO A 207 5.56 -16.88 10.39
N GLU A 208 5.17 -15.70 10.88
CA GLU A 208 4.76 -15.54 12.28
C GLU A 208 3.54 -16.42 12.60
N ALA A 209 3.37 -16.80 13.87
CA ALA A 209 2.25 -17.64 14.25
C ALA A 209 0.90 -16.95 13.93
N GLY A 210 0.03 -17.66 13.20
CA GLY A 210 -1.25 -17.11 12.71
C GLY A 210 -1.13 -16.35 11.37
N SER A 211 0.00 -16.45 10.68
CA SER A 211 0.20 -15.89 9.34
C SER A 211 0.81 -16.92 8.39
N ARG A 212 0.70 -16.66 7.08
CA ARG A 212 1.26 -17.46 6.01
C ARG A 212 1.92 -16.57 4.95
N TYR A 213 2.92 -17.11 4.27
CA TYR A 213 3.50 -16.44 3.11
C TYR A 213 2.66 -16.70 1.86
N VAL A 214 2.56 -15.68 1.01
CA VAL A 214 1.97 -15.76 -0.32
C VAL A 214 3.00 -15.22 -1.30
N LEU A 215 3.16 -15.89 -2.44
CA LEU A 215 4.11 -15.47 -3.47
C LEU A 215 3.38 -15.28 -4.80
N LEU A 216 3.50 -14.10 -5.39
CA LEU A 216 2.99 -13.78 -6.72
C LEU A 216 4.12 -13.86 -7.73
N THR A 217 3.86 -14.45 -8.89
CA THR A 217 4.73 -14.27 -10.07
C THR A 217 4.12 -13.20 -10.95
N VAL A 218 4.87 -12.12 -11.16
CA VAL A 218 4.40 -10.92 -11.86
C VAL A 218 5.31 -10.58 -13.03
N SER A 219 4.76 -9.90 -14.03
CA SER A 219 5.49 -9.35 -15.15
C SER A 219 5.04 -7.92 -15.40
N PHE A 220 6.01 -7.04 -15.64
CA PHE A 220 5.82 -5.69 -16.13
C PHE A 220 6.49 -5.57 -17.49
N GLU A 221 5.79 -5.03 -18.49
CA GLU A 221 6.35 -4.63 -19.78
C GLU A 221 6.06 -3.15 -20.02
N ASN A 222 7.07 -2.38 -20.40
CA ASN A 222 6.86 -1.03 -20.93
C ASN A 222 6.41 -1.16 -22.39
N ALA A 223 5.11 -1.00 -22.62
CA ALA A 223 4.49 -1.08 -23.95
C ALA A 223 4.49 0.27 -24.69
N GLY A 224 4.79 1.36 -23.98
CA GLY A 224 4.75 2.72 -24.48
C GLY A 224 6.03 3.18 -25.20
N GLN A 225 6.13 4.49 -25.36
CA GLN A 225 7.31 5.17 -25.94
C GLN A 225 8.08 6.01 -24.90
N LEU A 226 7.49 6.21 -23.72
CA LEU A 226 8.11 6.89 -22.59
C LEU A 226 8.66 5.85 -21.60
N PRO A 227 9.64 6.21 -20.75
CA PRO A 227 10.02 5.38 -19.62
C PRO A 227 8.81 5.08 -18.72
N PHE A 228 8.84 3.92 -18.05
CA PHE A 228 7.81 3.49 -17.11
C PHE A 228 8.50 2.92 -15.88
N ASP A 229 8.09 3.35 -14.68
CA ASP A 229 8.65 2.84 -13.43
C ASP A 229 7.87 1.60 -13.00
N ALA A 230 8.54 0.45 -13.04
CA ALA A 230 8.00 -0.78 -12.48
C ALA A 230 8.36 -0.85 -11.00
N ASP A 231 7.38 -0.70 -10.12
CA ASP A 231 7.58 -0.81 -8.68
C ASP A 231 6.75 -1.96 -8.09
N PRO A 232 7.38 -2.99 -7.48
CA PRO A 232 6.65 -4.06 -6.82
C PRO A 232 5.90 -3.63 -5.54
N TYR A 233 6.22 -2.47 -4.94
CA TYR A 233 5.51 -1.92 -3.78
C TYR A 233 4.09 -1.44 -4.11
N ASP A 234 3.81 -1.20 -5.39
CA ASP A 234 2.47 -0.84 -5.88
C ASP A 234 1.52 -2.04 -5.95
N LEU A 235 2.03 -3.26 -5.73
CA LEU A 235 1.21 -4.47 -5.73
C LEU A 235 0.56 -4.69 -4.38
N LEU A 236 -0.75 -4.95 -4.41
CA LEU A 236 -1.57 -5.22 -3.24
C LEU A 236 -2.33 -6.51 -3.43
N VAL A 237 -2.49 -7.28 -2.36
CA VAL A 237 -3.41 -8.41 -2.32
C VAL A 237 -4.59 -8.04 -1.45
N ARG A 238 -5.82 -8.23 -1.95
CA ARG A 238 -7.05 -8.01 -1.19
C ARG A 238 -7.63 -9.34 -0.71
N ASP A 239 -8.09 -9.40 0.53
CA ASP A 239 -8.86 -10.54 1.05
C ASP A 239 -10.38 -10.32 1.01
N ALA A 240 -11.16 -11.30 1.48
CA ALA A 240 -12.62 -11.28 1.49
C ALA A 240 -13.22 -10.30 2.50
N ASP A 241 -12.44 -9.93 3.52
CA ASP A 241 -12.83 -8.93 4.52
C ASP A 241 -12.45 -7.50 4.08
N GLY A 242 -11.82 -7.37 2.92
CA GLY A 242 -11.43 -6.12 2.28
C GLY A 242 -10.05 -5.61 2.69
N PHE A 243 -9.27 -6.32 3.51
CA PHE A 243 -7.92 -5.84 3.87
C PHE A 243 -7.00 -5.87 2.66
N LEU A 244 -6.19 -4.83 2.52
CA LEU A 244 -5.15 -4.68 1.51
C LEU A 244 -3.80 -4.99 2.14
N TRP A 245 -3.19 -6.07 1.67
CA TRP A 245 -1.89 -6.54 2.10
C TRP A 245 -0.82 -6.07 1.12
N SER A 246 0.18 -5.36 1.63
CA SER A 246 1.31 -4.88 0.85
C SER A 246 2.48 -5.86 0.85
N LEU A 247 3.45 -5.58 -0.03
CA LEU A 247 4.67 -6.36 -0.17
C LEU A 247 5.37 -6.58 1.18
N SER A 248 5.83 -7.81 1.40
CA SER A 248 6.67 -8.19 2.53
C SER A 248 7.85 -9.06 2.09
N SER A 249 8.92 -9.07 2.89
CA SER A 249 10.11 -9.86 2.61
C SER A 249 9.85 -11.34 2.90
N VAL A 250 9.85 -12.17 1.86
CA VAL A 250 9.77 -13.64 2.00
C VAL A 250 11.15 -14.24 1.76
N GLN A 251 11.81 -14.64 2.84
CA GLN A 251 13.13 -15.27 2.77
C GLN A 251 13.02 -16.66 2.12
N ARG A 252 13.80 -16.89 1.07
CA ARG A 252 13.83 -18.17 0.34
C ARG A 252 15.18 -18.87 0.52
N PRO A 253 15.24 -20.21 0.44
CA PRO A 253 16.49 -20.95 0.46
C PRO A 253 17.41 -20.53 -0.70
N ALA A 254 18.72 -20.53 -0.49
CA ALA A 254 19.70 -20.06 -1.49
C ALA A 254 19.73 -20.89 -2.79
N ASP A 255 19.18 -22.11 -2.77
CA ASP A 255 19.03 -22.97 -3.94
C ASP A 255 17.75 -22.71 -4.75
N VAL A 256 16.81 -21.92 -4.23
CA VAL A 256 15.60 -21.49 -4.94
C VAL A 256 15.89 -20.21 -5.72
N VAL A 257 16.10 -20.34 -7.03
CA VAL A 257 16.41 -19.20 -7.92
C VAL A 257 15.12 -18.67 -8.54
N MET A 258 14.37 -17.89 -7.76
CA MET A 258 13.27 -17.06 -8.25
C MET A 258 13.67 -15.59 -8.06
N PRO A 259 13.96 -14.84 -9.14
CA PRO A 259 14.37 -13.45 -9.03
C PRO A 259 13.21 -12.64 -8.48
N GLU A 260 13.47 -11.79 -7.50
CA GLU A 260 12.49 -10.80 -7.04
C GLU A 260 12.40 -9.69 -8.08
N VAL A 261 11.18 -9.21 -8.32
CA VAL A 261 11.03 -7.94 -9.03
C VAL A 261 11.59 -6.85 -8.12
N GLN A 262 12.43 -6.00 -8.68
CA GLN A 262 12.96 -4.81 -8.01
C GLN A 262 12.35 -3.58 -8.67
N SER A 263 12.24 -2.49 -7.92
CA SER A 263 11.87 -1.19 -8.48
C SER A 263 12.87 -0.80 -9.55
N GLN A 264 12.41 -0.42 -10.74
CA GLN A 264 13.29 0.06 -11.80
C GLN A 264 12.54 0.86 -12.87
N THR A 265 13.21 1.87 -13.42
CA THR A 265 12.76 2.56 -14.63
C THR A 265 13.02 1.69 -15.87
N MET A 266 11.96 1.26 -16.53
CA MET A 266 12.01 0.48 -17.75
C MET A 266 12.02 1.37 -19.00
N ALA A 267 12.98 1.14 -19.90
CA ALA A 267 12.96 1.73 -21.22
C ALA A 267 11.84 1.13 -22.10
N PRO A 268 11.38 1.84 -23.15
CA PRO A 268 10.38 1.33 -24.08
C PRO A 268 10.70 -0.08 -24.63
N GLY A 269 9.73 -0.99 -24.52
CA GLY A 269 9.84 -2.39 -24.94
C GLY A 269 10.60 -3.31 -23.98
N ASN A 270 11.11 -2.81 -22.85
CA ASN A 270 11.68 -3.66 -21.82
C ASN A 270 10.58 -4.42 -21.07
N ARG A 271 10.90 -5.65 -20.67
CA ARG A 271 10.06 -6.48 -19.80
C ARG A 271 10.89 -6.99 -18.63
N VAL A 272 10.32 -6.96 -17.44
CA VAL A 272 10.82 -7.61 -16.23
C VAL A 272 9.78 -8.58 -15.70
N SER A 273 10.24 -9.70 -15.17
CA SER A 273 9.38 -10.66 -14.49
C SER A 273 10.13 -11.22 -13.30
N GLY A 274 9.38 -11.57 -12.26
CA GLY A 274 9.93 -12.09 -11.03
C GLY A 274 8.83 -12.38 -10.02
N VAL A 275 9.24 -12.57 -8.78
CA VAL A 275 8.33 -12.86 -7.68
C VAL A 275 8.20 -11.70 -6.71
N VAL A 276 7.04 -11.60 -6.08
CA VAL A 276 6.73 -10.64 -5.01
C VAL A 276 6.06 -11.37 -3.86
N GLY A 277 6.55 -11.15 -2.64
CA GLY A 277 6.11 -11.85 -1.44
C GLY A 277 5.15 -11.02 -0.59
N PHE A 278 4.22 -11.68 0.09
CA PHE A 278 3.27 -11.10 1.03
C PHE A 278 3.22 -11.96 2.30
N VAL A 279 2.88 -11.33 3.43
CA VAL A 279 2.51 -12.02 4.67
C VAL A 279 1.06 -11.69 4.94
N VAL A 280 0.21 -12.71 5.01
CA VAL A 280 -1.22 -12.56 5.26
C VAL A 280 -1.64 -13.44 6.44
N PRO A 281 -2.76 -13.17 7.12
CA PRO A 281 -3.30 -14.05 8.16
C PRO A 281 -3.51 -15.48 7.64
N GLU A 282 -3.30 -16.47 8.52
CA GLU A 282 -3.36 -17.90 8.15
C GLU A 282 -4.72 -18.32 7.58
N ASP A 283 -5.79 -17.64 7.99
CA ASP A 283 -7.17 -17.92 7.59
C ASP A 283 -7.74 -16.89 6.60
N ALA A 284 -6.92 -15.96 6.08
CA ALA A 284 -7.42 -14.95 5.12
C ALA A 284 -7.80 -15.61 3.78
N ASP A 285 -8.96 -15.24 3.23
CA ASP A 285 -9.41 -15.70 1.91
C ASP A 285 -9.09 -14.63 0.87
N LEU A 286 -8.06 -14.84 0.03
CA LEU A 286 -7.65 -13.85 -0.97
C LEU A 286 -8.67 -13.74 -2.10
N THR A 287 -9.06 -12.52 -2.46
CA THR A 287 -10.07 -12.24 -3.48
C THR A 287 -9.53 -11.54 -4.72
N GLY A 288 -8.37 -10.86 -4.64
CA GLY A 288 -7.80 -10.24 -5.82
C GLY A 288 -6.39 -9.72 -5.65
N VAL A 289 -5.68 -9.59 -6.76
CA VAL A 289 -4.39 -8.87 -6.85
C VAL A 289 -4.61 -7.55 -7.56
N HIS A 290 -4.11 -6.48 -6.98
CA HIS A 290 -4.27 -5.12 -7.47
C HIS A 290 -2.92 -4.43 -7.69
N PHE A 291 -2.92 -3.41 -8.53
CA PHE A 291 -1.81 -2.52 -8.80
C PHE A 291 -2.22 -1.07 -8.51
N GLN A 292 -1.48 -0.39 -7.66
CA GLN A 292 -1.72 0.97 -7.20
C GLN A 292 -0.44 1.82 -7.35
N PRO A 293 -0.12 2.26 -8.57
CA PRO A 293 1.05 3.12 -8.81
C PRO A 293 0.84 4.57 -8.37
N GLU A 294 -0.41 4.99 -8.20
CA GLU A 294 -0.74 6.34 -7.77
C GLU A 294 -1.88 6.38 -6.77
N SER A 295 -1.89 7.41 -5.92
CA SER A 295 -2.98 7.63 -4.96
C SER A 295 -4.29 7.86 -5.70
N GLY A 296 -5.31 7.06 -5.38
CA GLY A 296 -6.63 7.17 -6.00
C GLY A 296 -6.80 6.35 -7.28
N ARG A 297 -5.87 5.45 -7.64
CA ARG A 297 -6.07 4.46 -8.69
C ARG A 297 -5.68 3.07 -8.22
N LEU A 298 -6.61 2.12 -8.35
CA LEU A 298 -6.44 0.74 -7.96
C LEU A 298 -6.87 -0.13 -9.15
N VAL A 299 -5.94 -0.77 -9.83
CA VAL A 299 -6.22 -1.59 -11.02
C VAL A 299 -6.28 -3.06 -10.62
N LEU A 300 -7.37 -3.77 -10.94
CA LEU A 300 -7.46 -5.20 -10.72
C LEU A 300 -6.59 -5.94 -11.75
N LEU A 301 -5.58 -6.68 -11.29
CA LEU A 301 -4.70 -7.48 -12.14
C LEU A 301 -5.17 -8.93 -12.28
N ALA A 302 -5.75 -9.49 -11.21
CA ALA A 302 -6.30 -10.82 -11.20
C ALA A 302 -7.40 -10.94 -10.15
N ASP A 303 -8.57 -11.40 -10.57
CA ASP A 303 -9.65 -11.84 -9.70
C ASP A 303 -9.35 -13.26 -9.19
N LEU A 304 -9.24 -13.39 -7.87
CA LEU A 304 -8.98 -14.65 -7.19
C LEU A 304 -10.27 -15.23 -6.58
N ALA A 305 -11.39 -14.51 -6.64
CA ALA A 305 -12.66 -14.99 -6.13
C ALA A 305 -13.09 -16.25 -6.91
N GLY A 306 -13.18 -17.38 -6.21
CA GLY A 306 -13.54 -18.66 -6.82
C GLY A 306 -12.38 -19.46 -7.45
N ALA A 307 -11.15 -18.94 -7.43
CA ALA A 307 -9.96 -19.73 -7.73
C ALA A 307 -9.74 -20.71 -6.57
N ALA A 308 -9.98 -22.01 -6.80
CA ALA A 308 -9.78 -23.00 -5.75
C ALA A 308 -8.29 -23.00 -5.31
N PRO A 309 -8.01 -22.95 -4.00
CA PRO A 309 -6.63 -23.03 -3.51
C PRO A 309 -6.02 -24.37 -3.95
N GLY A 310 -4.96 -24.30 -4.75
CA GLY A 310 -4.21 -25.48 -5.22
C GLY A 310 -4.35 -25.86 -6.69
N ALA A 311 -4.78 -24.96 -7.58
CA ALA A 311 -4.55 -25.16 -9.01
C ALA A 311 -3.06 -24.97 -9.34
N GLU A 312 -2.27 -26.04 -9.19
CA GLU A 312 -0.88 -26.12 -9.65
C GLU A 312 -0.81 -25.74 -11.14
N SER A 313 -0.41 -24.50 -11.44
CA SER A 313 -0.13 -24.07 -12.81
C SER A 313 1.20 -24.67 -13.23
N SER A 314 1.14 -25.78 -13.98
CA SER A 314 2.32 -26.41 -14.59
C SER A 314 2.85 -25.60 -15.79
N ALA A 315 3.06 -24.30 -15.64
CA ALA A 315 3.69 -23.45 -16.64
C ALA A 315 5.17 -23.25 -16.27
N THR A 316 6.06 -24.02 -16.92
CA THR A 316 7.50 -23.83 -16.78
C THR A 316 7.91 -22.42 -17.25
N PRO A 317 8.59 -21.60 -16.43
CA PRO A 317 9.06 -20.29 -16.85
C PRO A 317 10.12 -20.43 -17.95
N ALA A 318 9.94 -19.74 -19.07
CA ALA A 318 10.97 -19.63 -20.10
C ALA A 318 12.05 -18.66 -19.61
N THR A 319 13.21 -19.20 -19.24
CA THR A 319 14.38 -18.44 -18.80
C THR A 319 14.94 -17.60 -19.96
N SER A 320 14.71 -16.29 -19.94
CA SER A 320 15.42 -15.34 -20.79
C SER A 320 16.49 -14.65 -19.96
N GLY A 321 17.74 -15.12 -20.07
CA GLY A 321 18.87 -14.52 -19.39
C GLY A 321 19.27 -13.19 -20.02
N VAL A 322 19.10 -12.09 -19.29
CA VAL A 322 19.71 -10.80 -19.62
C VAL A 322 21.15 -10.83 -19.14
N ALA A 323 22.11 -10.76 -20.06
CA ALA A 323 23.52 -10.71 -19.75
C ALA A 323 23.89 -9.30 -19.25
N GLY A 324 24.05 -9.13 -17.94
CA GLY A 324 24.70 -7.96 -17.36
C GLY A 324 26.16 -7.88 -17.84
N THR A 325 26.56 -6.71 -18.33
CA THR A 325 27.92 -6.49 -18.83
C THR A 325 28.89 -6.47 -17.64
N ALA A 326 29.76 -7.48 -17.52
CA ALA A 326 30.76 -7.53 -16.45
C ALA A 326 31.72 -6.32 -16.53
N LEU A 327 31.97 -5.67 -15.38
CA LEU A 327 32.92 -4.57 -15.23
C LEU A 327 34.37 -5.02 -15.55
N ALA A 328 35.22 -4.08 -15.97
CA ALA A 328 36.58 -4.41 -16.38
C ALA A 328 37.46 -4.79 -15.16
N ALA A 329 38.37 -5.75 -15.35
CA ALA A 329 39.30 -6.17 -14.31
C ALA A 329 40.15 -4.98 -13.79
N GLY A 330 39.95 -4.61 -12.53
CA GLY A 330 40.60 -3.48 -11.84
C GLY A 330 39.65 -2.35 -11.42
N GLU A 331 38.40 -2.31 -11.91
CA GLU A 331 37.41 -1.31 -11.50
C GLU A 331 36.78 -1.60 -10.13
N CYS A 332 36.88 -2.87 -9.69
CA CYS A 332 36.31 -3.36 -8.43
C CYS A 332 37.30 -3.37 -7.25
N ASP A 333 38.52 -2.87 -7.44
CA ASP A 333 39.54 -2.84 -6.39
C ASP A 333 39.06 -1.95 -5.22
N GLY A 334 38.86 -2.56 -4.06
CA GLY A 334 38.43 -1.87 -2.84
C GLY A 334 36.91 -1.69 -2.68
N VAL A 335 36.09 -2.16 -3.65
CA VAL A 335 34.62 -2.03 -3.61
C VAL A 335 34.01 -2.74 -2.40
N GLU A 336 34.42 -3.97 -2.08
CA GLU A 336 33.87 -4.71 -0.92
C GLU A 336 34.07 -3.98 0.42
N ALA A 337 35.28 -3.45 0.65
CA ALA A 337 35.58 -2.70 1.87
C ALA A 337 34.80 -1.39 1.96
N TRP A 338 34.67 -0.68 0.83
CA TRP A 338 33.87 0.55 0.74
C TRP A 338 32.38 0.27 0.94
N LEU A 339 31.85 -0.82 0.37
CA LEU A 339 30.47 -1.24 0.51
C LEU A 339 30.10 -1.55 1.95
N MET A 340 30.92 -2.31 2.68
CA MET A 340 30.66 -2.59 4.10
C MET A 340 30.61 -1.32 4.96
N ALA A 341 31.52 -0.37 4.72
CA ALA A 341 31.52 0.90 5.43
C ALA A 341 30.29 1.76 5.09
N THR A 342 29.94 1.83 3.80
CA THR A 342 28.79 2.58 3.30
C THR A 342 27.45 1.99 3.79
N ALA A 343 27.29 0.67 3.73
CA ALA A 343 26.10 -0.03 4.24
C ALA A 343 25.87 0.23 5.73
N THR A 344 26.94 0.23 6.54
CA THR A 344 26.85 0.56 7.97
C THR A 344 26.30 1.97 8.18
N ARG A 345 26.73 2.95 7.38
CA ARG A 345 26.26 4.35 7.48
C ARG A 345 24.82 4.50 7.01
N VAL A 346 24.47 3.90 5.88
CA VAL A 346 23.10 3.91 5.34
C VAL A 346 22.12 3.23 6.30
N GLN A 347 22.52 2.12 6.94
CA GLN A 347 21.71 1.46 7.96
C GLN A 347 21.51 2.33 9.19
N ARG A 348 22.55 3.04 9.66
CA ARG A 348 22.43 3.97 10.79
C ARG A 348 21.54 5.17 10.45
N ALA A 349 21.70 5.75 9.26
CA ALA A 349 20.85 6.82 8.76
C ALA A 349 19.37 6.39 8.67
N ALA A 350 19.09 5.19 8.16
CA ALA A 350 17.72 4.67 8.07
C ALA A 350 17.10 4.35 9.43
N ALA A 351 17.90 4.04 10.45
CA ALA A 351 17.41 3.88 11.81
C ALA A 351 17.01 5.24 12.40
N MET A 352 17.90 6.25 12.28
CA MET A 352 17.62 7.62 12.74
C MET A 352 16.40 8.20 12.00
N SER A 353 16.28 8.00 10.69
CA SER A 353 15.18 8.58 9.92
C SER A 353 13.80 8.07 10.36
N ARG A 354 13.68 6.82 10.82
CA ARG A 354 12.43 6.29 11.37
C ARG A 354 12.09 6.91 12.73
N GLU A 355 13.10 7.17 13.54
CA GLU A 355 12.94 7.86 14.83
C GLU A 355 12.57 9.33 14.61
N ASP A 356 13.20 9.99 13.63
CA ASP A 356 12.98 11.40 13.28
C ASP A 356 11.59 11.66 12.70
N ALA A 357 11.05 10.72 11.91
CA ALA A 357 9.75 10.86 11.26
C ALA A 357 8.56 11.04 12.22
N THR A 358 8.71 10.64 13.48
CA THR A 358 7.65 10.79 14.50
C THR A 358 7.60 12.20 15.08
N LEU A 359 8.72 12.94 15.03
CA LEU A 359 8.91 14.24 15.69
C LEU A 359 8.55 14.25 17.18
N GLU A 360 8.50 13.09 17.84
CA GLU A 360 8.04 12.95 19.22
C GLU A 360 9.05 13.48 20.24
N ASP A 361 10.35 13.48 19.90
CA ASP A 361 11.44 13.94 20.76
C ASP A 361 12.33 14.96 20.04
N ILE A 362 11.99 16.24 20.14
CA ILE A 362 12.76 17.33 19.50
C ILE A 362 14.22 17.36 19.98
N ALA A 363 14.51 16.92 21.21
CA ALA A 363 15.88 16.91 21.72
C ALA A 363 16.77 15.88 21.00
N ILE A 364 16.19 14.78 20.51
CA ILE A 364 16.95 13.78 19.73
C ILE A 364 17.32 14.30 18.34
N LEU A 365 16.53 15.20 17.77
CA LEU A 365 16.77 15.76 16.44
C LEU A 365 18.08 16.57 16.40
N GLU A 366 18.43 17.32 17.46
CA GLU A 366 19.72 18.04 17.54
C GLU A 366 20.92 17.07 17.53
N GLU A 367 20.77 15.92 18.19
CA GLU A 367 21.80 14.87 18.20
C GLU A 367 21.91 14.22 16.81
N HIS A 368 20.78 13.91 16.16
CA HIS A 368 20.74 13.31 14.84
C HIS A 368 21.25 14.25 13.73
N VAL A 369 21.01 15.56 13.79
CA VAL A 369 21.67 16.55 12.89
C VAL A 369 23.19 16.39 12.95
N THR A 370 23.75 16.35 14.15
CA THR A 370 25.20 16.18 14.34
C THR A 370 25.68 14.84 13.82
N GLU A 371 24.89 13.78 13.98
CA GLU A 371 25.23 12.44 13.52
C GLU A 371 25.16 12.29 11.99
N TYR A 372 24.14 12.82 11.32
CA TYR A 372 24.07 12.86 9.84
C TYR A 372 25.26 13.62 9.25
N ALA A 373 25.62 14.77 9.83
CA ALA A 373 26.80 15.53 9.43
C ALA A 373 28.09 14.70 9.58
N ALA A 374 28.21 13.94 10.67
CA ALA A 374 29.35 13.06 10.91
C ALA A 374 29.40 11.87 9.94
N LEU A 375 28.26 11.26 9.61
CA LEU A 375 28.17 10.18 8.62
C LEU A 375 28.54 10.68 7.22
N SER A 376 28.02 11.85 6.82
CA SER A 376 28.33 12.49 5.54
C SER A 376 29.82 12.82 5.42
N ALA A 377 30.40 13.43 6.46
CA ALA A 377 31.83 13.72 6.50
C ALA A 377 32.69 12.46 6.46
N ALA A 378 32.30 11.41 7.19
CA ALA A 378 33.00 10.12 7.16
C ALA A 378 32.97 9.50 5.75
N GLN A 379 31.80 9.49 5.10
CA GLN A 379 31.66 9.00 3.72
C GLN A 379 32.54 9.78 2.74
N GLY A 380 32.63 11.11 2.87
CA GLY A 380 33.48 11.95 2.02
C GLY A 380 34.98 11.82 2.25
N THR A 381 35.41 11.26 3.39
CA THR A 381 36.84 11.06 3.71
C THR A 381 37.38 9.67 3.39
N ASP A 382 36.50 8.69 3.24
CA ASP A 382 36.91 7.32 2.95
C ASP A 382 37.50 7.21 1.54
N PRO A 383 38.47 6.30 1.31
CA PRO A 383 38.93 6.00 -0.04
C PRO A 383 37.78 5.43 -0.88
N VAL A 384 37.40 6.15 -1.95
CA VAL A 384 36.31 5.76 -2.85
C VAL A 384 36.87 5.01 -4.07
N PRO A 385 36.47 3.74 -4.30
CA PRO A 385 36.80 3.01 -5.51
C PRO A 385 36.28 3.73 -6.76
N ALA A 386 36.98 3.60 -7.88
CA ALA A 386 36.61 4.30 -9.12
C ALA A 386 35.18 3.96 -9.59
N ALA A 387 34.74 2.71 -9.42
CA ALA A 387 33.38 2.27 -9.77
C ALA A 387 32.29 2.81 -8.82
N ALA A 388 32.65 3.32 -7.64
CA ALA A 388 31.71 3.74 -6.60
C ALA A 388 31.55 5.27 -6.49
N VAL A 389 32.24 6.07 -7.30
CA VAL A 389 32.28 7.54 -7.15
C VAL A 389 30.88 8.17 -7.23
N ALA A 390 30.07 7.76 -8.20
CA ALA A 390 28.72 8.29 -8.37
C ALA A 390 27.81 7.96 -7.16
N ILE A 391 27.82 6.68 -6.74
CA ILE A 391 27.05 6.22 -5.58
C ILE A 391 27.52 6.93 -4.30
N ASN A 392 28.82 7.14 -4.16
CA ASN A 392 29.39 7.84 -3.01
C ASN A 392 28.90 9.30 -2.92
N ASP A 393 28.82 9.99 -4.05
CA ASP A 393 28.32 11.37 -4.11
C ASP A 393 26.82 11.42 -3.75
N LEU A 394 26.02 10.43 -4.18
CA LEU A 394 24.62 10.30 -3.80
C LEU A 394 24.44 10.03 -2.30
N VAL A 395 25.23 9.13 -1.71
CA VAL A 395 25.20 8.86 -0.26
C VAL A 395 25.49 10.13 0.54
N ILE A 396 26.49 10.91 0.13
CA ILE A 396 26.82 12.19 0.78
C ILE A 396 25.66 13.17 0.65
N ALA A 397 25.07 13.28 -0.54
CA ALA A 397 23.95 14.19 -0.80
C ALA A 397 22.73 13.86 0.09
N VAL A 398 22.34 12.59 0.19
CA VAL A 398 21.21 12.15 1.03
C VAL A 398 21.46 12.41 2.51
N LEU A 399 22.65 12.10 3.02
CA LEU A 399 23.00 12.37 4.42
C LEU A 399 22.96 13.87 4.74
N THR A 400 23.43 14.71 3.81
CA THR A 400 23.36 16.17 3.94
C THR A 400 21.93 16.70 3.80
N ALA A 401 21.06 16.05 3.00
CA ALA A 401 19.65 16.40 2.90
C ALA A 401 18.90 16.14 4.21
N TYR A 402 19.14 15.00 4.87
CA TYR A 402 18.60 14.73 6.21
C TYR A 402 19.07 15.76 7.24
N GLU A 403 20.37 16.06 7.28
CA GLU A 403 20.93 17.11 8.15
C GLU A 403 20.23 18.47 7.92
N ALA A 404 20.06 18.86 6.66
CA ALA A 404 19.43 20.13 6.28
C ALA A 404 17.95 20.18 6.68
N ALA A 405 17.19 19.12 6.41
CA ALA A 405 15.78 19.00 6.77
C ALA A 405 15.59 19.14 8.28
N LEU A 406 16.33 18.39 9.09
CA LEU A 406 16.23 18.47 10.55
C LEU A 406 16.66 19.84 11.09
N THR A 407 17.70 20.45 10.51
CA THR A 407 18.11 21.82 10.87
C THR A 407 16.99 22.83 10.59
N GLN A 408 16.25 22.66 9.50
CA GLN A 408 15.12 23.52 9.15
C GLN A 408 13.94 23.32 10.12
N ILE A 409 13.62 22.07 10.50
CA ILE A 409 12.60 21.75 11.50
C ILE A 409 12.92 22.43 12.83
N LEU A 410 14.15 22.30 13.32
CA LEU A 410 14.60 22.91 14.58
C LEU A 410 14.56 24.45 14.53
N ALA A 411 14.78 25.05 13.36
CA ALA A 411 14.75 26.50 13.17
C ALA A 411 13.32 27.07 12.99
N ALA A 412 12.30 26.23 12.83
CA ALA A 412 10.92 26.65 12.60
C ALA A 412 10.24 27.26 13.86
N GLU A 413 10.82 27.06 15.05
CA GLU A 413 10.35 27.66 16.31
C GLU A 413 10.70 29.15 16.49
N GLU A 414 11.46 29.76 15.56
CA GLU A 414 11.87 31.17 15.69
C GLU A 414 10.68 32.15 15.52
N PRO A 415 10.45 33.08 16.47
CA PRO A 415 9.33 34.01 16.40
C PRO A 415 9.45 34.96 15.20
N GLY A 416 8.50 34.87 14.26
CA GLY A 416 8.38 35.74 13.09
C GLY A 416 8.44 35.03 11.72
N LYS A 417 8.67 33.72 11.69
CA LYS A 417 8.55 32.88 10.48
C LYS A 417 7.14 32.27 10.35
N GLU A 418 6.72 31.96 9.13
CA GLU A 418 5.54 31.11 8.91
C GLU A 418 5.90 29.66 9.21
N THR A 419 5.86 29.29 10.49
CA THR A 419 6.24 27.96 11.01
C THR A 419 5.62 26.79 10.23
N ALA A 420 4.38 26.95 9.74
CA ALA A 420 3.71 25.90 8.98
C ALA A 420 4.33 25.65 7.59
N LEU A 421 4.78 26.70 6.89
CA LEU A 421 5.36 26.55 5.55
C LEU A 421 6.77 25.94 5.63
N GLU A 422 7.59 26.43 6.55
CA GLU A 422 8.95 25.93 6.79
C GLU A 422 8.94 24.45 7.22
N LEU A 423 7.96 24.05 8.05
CA LEU A 423 7.83 22.65 8.47
C LEU A 423 7.43 21.74 7.30
N VAL A 424 6.54 22.21 6.41
CA VAL A 424 6.14 21.45 5.22
C VAL A 424 7.31 21.27 4.25
N GLU A 425 8.06 22.34 3.97
CA GLU A 425 9.25 22.27 3.11
C GLU A 425 10.33 21.34 3.68
N ALA A 426 10.55 21.40 5.00
CA ALA A 426 11.50 20.52 5.68
C ALA A 426 11.05 19.05 5.64
N MET A 427 9.76 18.78 5.82
CA MET A 427 9.20 17.42 5.74
C MET A 427 9.26 16.85 4.32
N ASN A 428 9.02 17.67 3.30
CA ASN A 428 9.21 17.25 1.91
C ASN A 428 10.68 16.88 1.65
N THR A 429 11.62 17.73 2.07
CA THR A 429 13.06 17.45 1.94
C THR A 429 13.46 16.17 2.67
N PHE A 430 12.90 15.93 3.86
CA PHE A 430 13.14 14.72 4.63
C PHE A 430 12.60 13.46 3.93
N ASN A 431 11.39 13.53 3.36
CA ASN A 431 10.77 12.43 2.64
C ASN A 431 11.53 12.12 1.33
N ASP A 432 11.92 13.14 0.58
CA ASP A 432 12.73 13.00 -0.65
C ASP A 432 14.07 12.31 -0.34
N ALA A 433 14.72 12.68 0.78
CA ALA A 433 15.94 12.02 1.24
C ALA A 433 15.70 10.54 1.60
N GLY A 434 14.54 10.22 2.17
CA GLY A 434 14.09 8.84 2.41
C GLY A 434 13.92 8.00 1.16
N GLN A 435 13.32 8.57 0.12
CA GLN A 435 13.16 7.92 -1.17
C GLN A 435 14.53 7.68 -1.84
N GLN A 436 15.38 8.70 -1.92
CA GLN A 436 16.74 8.59 -2.49
C GLN A 436 17.62 7.60 -1.72
N ALA A 437 17.45 7.49 -0.40
CA ALA A 437 18.14 6.46 0.38
C ALA A 437 17.76 5.03 -0.03
N GLY A 438 16.55 4.82 -0.54
CA GLY A 438 16.09 3.58 -1.16
C GLY A 438 16.84 3.29 -2.46
N GLU A 439 16.85 4.24 -3.39
CA GLU A 439 17.54 4.16 -4.69
C GLU A 439 19.04 3.87 -4.54
N ILE A 440 19.70 4.51 -3.57
CA ILE A 440 21.13 4.28 -3.28
C ILE A 440 21.42 2.82 -2.90
N ARG A 441 20.51 2.14 -2.19
CA ARG A 441 20.71 0.73 -1.83
C ARG A 441 20.68 -0.18 -3.05
N GLN A 442 19.87 0.16 -4.04
CA GLN A 442 19.83 -0.53 -5.32
C GLN A 442 21.12 -0.32 -6.10
N GLU A 443 21.61 0.91 -6.24
CA GLU A 443 22.88 1.16 -6.92
C GLU A 443 24.07 0.47 -6.22
N ILE A 444 24.04 0.40 -4.88
CA ILE A 444 24.98 -0.38 -4.07
C ILE A 444 24.92 -1.88 -4.42
N ALA A 445 23.73 -2.45 -4.51
CA ALA A 445 23.54 -3.87 -4.85
C ALA A 445 23.99 -4.18 -6.29
N GLU A 446 23.71 -3.29 -7.24
CA GLU A 446 24.16 -3.41 -8.62
C GLU A 446 25.69 -3.34 -8.74
N LEU A 447 26.33 -2.41 -8.02
CA LEU A 447 27.79 -2.33 -7.94
C LEU A 447 28.39 -3.62 -7.35
N ALA A 448 27.79 -4.14 -6.27
CA ALA A 448 28.24 -5.39 -5.66
C ALA A 448 28.15 -6.57 -6.63
N ALA A 449 27.00 -6.73 -7.31
CA ALA A 449 26.79 -7.76 -8.32
C ALA A 449 27.75 -7.62 -9.50
N GLY A 450 27.95 -6.40 -10.01
CA GLY A 450 28.90 -6.11 -11.09
C GLY A 450 30.34 -6.44 -10.74
N CYS A 451 30.68 -6.40 -9.43
CA CYS A 451 31.99 -6.76 -8.90
C CYS A 451 32.10 -8.19 -8.36
N GLY A 452 31.03 -8.99 -8.43
CA GLY A 452 31.01 -10.36 -7.92
C GLY A 452 31.15 -10.45 -6.39
N ILE A 453 30.64 -9.44 -5.68
CA ILE A 453 30.62 -9.37 -4.21
C ILE A 453 29.23 -9.81 -3.74
N ASP A 454 29.20 -10.73 -2.78
CA ASP A 454 27.98 -11.18 -2.09
C ASP A 454 27.88 -10.35 -0.80
N LEU A 455 26.84 -9.51 -0.68
CA LEU A 455 26.66 -8.53 0.41
C LEU A 455 25.85 -9.07 1.58
#